data_AF-A0A4Z0QIR6-F1
#
_entry.id   AF-A0A4Z0QIR6-F1
#
_cell.length_a   1.000
_cell.length_b   1.000
_cell.length_c   1.000
_cell.angle_alpha   90.00
_cell.angle_beta   90.00
_cell.angle_gamma   90.00
#
_symmetry.space_group_name_H-M   'P 1'
#
loop_
_entity.id
_entity.type
_entity.pdbx_description
1 polymer ?
#
loop_
_entity_poly.entity_id
_entity_poly.type
_entity_poly.pdbx_seq_one_letter_code
_entity_poly.pdbx_strand_id
1 'polypeptide(L)'
;MASLRSIFAFSPFSRAALLATSLWLAGCNQTPPPETTAPAKPTPPPVPGPDLTSLRDSNAAAVLTEYLREYPGSEVVVKTRLGNIRVKLYDDTPIHKANFLLLARKGVFDESVFNRVVNGFAVQGGRSEHRTIGLARYHLPPEIRPAHFHKRGALGMARYDDDQNPGKLSSNVDFYLVQGEKMTPYQSQAMAGRKLTAEQQRVYETVGGVPSLDGKYTVFGEVVEGLEVIDKIAAEPVDPYKWPKKDVHIKIEVTK
;
A
#
# COMPACT_ATOMS: atom_id res chain seq x y z
N MET A 1 -1.80 35.51 -42.28
CA MET A 1 -2.78 36.01 -43.26
C MET A 1 -3.80 34.91 -43.53
N ALA A 2 -5.09 35.26 -43.40
CA ALA A 2 -6.34 34.61 -43.84
C ALA A 2 -6.49 33.06 -43.74
N SER A 3 -7.40 32.47 -42.95
CA SER A 3 -8.89 32.51 -43.04
C SER A 3 -9.39 31.71 -44.26
N LEU A 4 -10.38 30.79 -44.25
CA LEU A 4 -11.76 30.82 -43.74
C LEU A 4 -12.41 29.40 -43.78
N ARG A 5 -13.28 29.11 -42.78
CA ARG A 5 -14.69 28.61 -42.81
C ARG A 5 -15.09 27.43 -43.71
N SER A 6 -15.60 26.31 -43.15
CA SER A 6 -17.00 25.99 -42.77
C SER A 6 -18.03 26.00 -43.92
N ILE A 7 -18.69 24.85 -44.16
CA ILE A 7 -20.01 24.78 -44.80
C ILE A 7 -20.89 23.74 -44.07
N PHE A 8 -22.04 24.23 -43.61
CA PHE A 8 -23.19 23.51 -43.06
C PHE A 8 -24.02 22.85 -44.18
N ALA A 9 -24.73 21.76 -43.86
CA ALA A 9 -25.89 21.30 -44.62
C ALA A 9 -27.14 21.36 -43.72
N PHE A 10 -28.15 22.10 -44.18
CA PHE A 10 -29.49 22.27 -43.62
C PHE A 10 -30.51 21.92 -44.71
N SER A 11 -31.63 21.27 -44.37
CA SER A 11 -32.91 21.26 -45.12
C SER A 11 -33.95 20.38 -44.39
N PRO A 12 -35.29 20.52 -44.57
CA PRO A 12 -36.08 21.76 -44.48
C PRO A 12 -37.42 21.59 -43.71
N PHE A 13 -37.95 22.74 -43.28
CA PHE A 13 -39.36 23.19 -43.20
C PHE A 13 -40.56 22.21 -43.11
N SER A 14 -41.43 22.48 -42.12
CA SER A 14 -42.83 22.90 -42.40
C SER A 14 -43.41 23.77 -41.28
N ARG A 15 -44.16 24.80 -41.71
CA ARG A 15 -44.82 25.86 -40.92
C ARG A 15 -46.34 25.69 -40.97
N ALA A 16 -47.02 25.93 -39.84
CA ALA A 16 -48.32 26.62 -39.69
C ALA A 16 -48.57 26.78 -38.17
N ALA A 17 -48.52 27.96 -37.53
CA ALA A 17 -49.47 29.08 -37.51
C ALA A 17 -50.90 28.64 -37.06
N LEU A 18 -51.61 29.23 -36.10
CA LEU A 18 -51.45 30.37 -35.18
C LEU A 18 -52.76 30.38 -34.34
N LEU A 19 -52.75 30.62 -33.02
CA LEU A 19 -53.77 31.45 -32.33
C LEU A 19 -53.49 31.52 -30.83
N ALA A 20 -53.25 32.75 -30.38
CA ALA A 20 -53.05 33.12 -29.00
C ALA A 20 -54.39 33.24 -28.27
N THR A 21 -54.44 32.74 -27.04
CA THR A 21 -55.27 33.31 -25.97
C THR A 21 -54.45 33.26 -24.68
N SER A 22 -54.00 34.44 -24.25
CA SER A 22 -53.34 34.67 -22.98
C SER A 22 -54.39 34.84 -21.87
N LEU A 23 -54.31 34.06 -20.79
CA LEU A 23 -54.90 34.43 -19.51
C LEU A 23 -54.07 33.86 -18.32
N TRP A 24 -53.38 34.78 -17.64
CA TRP A 24 -53.11 34.86 -16.18
C TRP A 24 -52.34 33.76 -15.42
N LEU A 25 -51.09 34.11 -15.08
CA LEU A 25 -50.42 34.07 -13.76
C LEU A 25 -50.65 32.89 -12.81
N ALA A 26 -49.59 32.10 -12.59
CA ALA A 26 -49.13 31.72 -11.26
C ALA A 26 -47.62 31.45 -11.30
N GLY A 27 -46.84 32.29 -10.61
CA GLY A 27 -45.42 32.05 -10.41
C GLY A 27 -45.21 30.89 -9.45
N CYS A 28 -44.38 29.93 -9.84
CA CYS A 28 -43.72 29.01 -8.93
C CYS A 28 -42.23 29.01 -9.26
N ASN A 29 -41.47 29.70 -8.42
CA ASN A 29 -40.02 29.64 -8.34
C ASN A 29 -39.64 28.25 -7.81
N GLN A 30 -39.47 27.26 -8.69
CA GLN A 30 -39.09 25.91 -8.26
C GLN A 30 -37.56 25.84 -8.09
N THR A 31 -37.14 25.82 -6.83
CA THR A 31 -35.80 25.44 -6.41
C THR A 31 -35.49 24.04 -6.93
N PRO A 32 -34.29 23.78 -7.50
CA PRO A 32 -33.91 22.42 -7.85
C PRO A 32 -33.95 21.53 -6.60
N PRO A 33 -34.38 20.26 -6.73
CA PRO A 33 -34.46 19.35 -5.60
C PRO A 33 -33.07 19.17 -4.97
N PRO A 34 -32.97 19.07 -3.63
CA PRO A 34 -31.69 18.86 -2.96
C PRO A 34 -31.06 17.57 -3.48
N GLU A 35 -29.79 17.66 -3.88
CA GLU A 35 -28.97 16.49 -4.17
C GLU A 35 -29.08 15.55 -2.98
N THR A 36 -29.61 14.35 -3.23
CA THR A 36 -29.66 13.28 -2.25
C THR A 36 -28.23 12.86 -1.98
N THR A 37 -27.64 13.44 -0.94
CA THR A 37 -26.38 12.97 -0.38
C THR A 37 -26.56 11.49 -0.05
N ALA A 38 -25.77 10.63 -0.69
CA ALA A 38 -25.74 9.22 -0.36
C ALA A 38 -25.54 9.09 1.17
N PRO A 39 -26.27 8.19 1.85
CA PRO A 39 -26.13 8.03 3.28
C PRO A 39 -24.66 7.78 3.63
N ALA A 40 -24.13 8.60 4.55
CA ALA A 40 -22.80 8.40 5.10
C ALA A 40 -22.68 6.93 5.54
N LYS A 41 -21.68 6.22 5.02
CA LYS A 41 -21.43 4.83 5.45
C LYS A 41 -21.33 4.83 6.98
N PRO A 42 -22.05 3.93 7.69
CA PRO A 42 -21.98 3.86 9.14
C PRO A 42 -20.53 3.71 9.55
N THR A 43 -20.07 4.58 10.45
CA THR A 43 -18.70 4.58 10.95
C THR A 43 -18.45 3.21 11.59
N PRO A 44 -17.44 2.45 11.13
CA PRO A 44 -17.07 1.22 11.80
C PRO A 44 -16.81 1.50 13.30
N PRO A 45 -17.10 0.56 14.20
CA PRO A 45 -16.76 0.73 15.60
C PRO A 45 -15.27 1.12 15.72
N PRO A 46 -14.91 2.05 16.62
CA PRO A 46 -13.56 2.53 16.72
C PRO A 46 -12.63 1.36 16.99
N VAL A 47 -11.71 1.14 16.05
CA VAL A 47 -10.69 0.10 16.16
C VAL A 47 -9.91 0.37 17.45
N PRO A 48 -9.85 -0.60 18.38
CA PRO A 48 -9.16 -0.40 19.65
C PRO A 48 -7.67 -0.12 19.48
N GLY A 49 -7.05 0.47 20.50
CA GLY A 49 -5.62 0.78 20.53
C GLY A 49 -5.30 2.28 20.52
N PRO A 50 -4.00 2.63 20.51
CA PRO A 50 -3.55 4.00 20.71
C PRO A 50 -4.05 4.97 19.63
N ASP A 51 -4.11 6.25 19.98
CA ASP A 51 -4.27 7.34 19.02
C ASP A 51 -3.00 7.43 18.15
N LEU A 52 -3.18 7.28 16.84
CA LEU A 52 -2.11 7.31 15.84
C LEU A 52 -1.38 8.66 15.79
N THR A 53 -2.02 9.74 16.20
CA THR A 53 -1.41 11.08 16.25
C THR A 53 -0.53 11.29 17.49
N SER A 54 -0.62 10.38 18.47
CA SER A 54 0.17 10.44 19.71
C SER A 54 1.50 9.68 19.64
N LEU A 55 1.69 8.86 18.61
CA LEU A 55 2.88 8.03 18.44
C LEU A 55 4.08 8.87 17.99
N ARG A 56 5.24 8.56 18.56
CA ARG A 56 6.50 9.28 18.39
C ARG A 56 7.66 8.32 18.67
N ASP A 57 8.85 8.64 18.16
CA ASP A 57 10.03 7.76 18.32
C ASP A 57 10.30 7.40 19.79
N SER A 58 10.00 8.30 20.73
CA SER A 58 10.21 8.10 22.16
C SER A 58 9.22 7.14 22.85
N ASN A 59 8.06 6.83 22.25
CA ASN A 59 7.05 5.98 22.87
C ASN A 59 6.55 4.82 22.00
N ALA A 60 6.76 4.87 20.67
CA ALA A 60 6.12 3.96 19.74
C ALA A 60 6.41 2.50 20.07
N ALA A 61 7.68 2.14 20.32
CA ALA A 61 8.06 0.76 20.65
C ALA A 61 7.31 0.21 21.87
N ALA A 62 7.24 0.97 22.96
CA ALA A 62 6.59 0.54 24.20
C ALA A 62 5.06 0.43 24.02
N VAL A 63 4.44 1.44 23.42
CA VAL A 63 2.99 1.48 23.18
C VAL A 63 2.56 0.37 22.22
N LEU A 64 3.31 0.14 21.14
CA LEU A 64 3.03 -0.92 20.17
C LEU A 64 3.19 -2.31 20.78
N THR A 65 4.21 -2.51 21.63
CA THR A 65 4.41 -3.78 22.33
C THR A 65 3.22 -4.08 23.26
N GLU A 66 2.72 -3.08 23.98
CA GLU A 66 1.53 -3.25 24.83
C GLU A 66 0.29 -3.52 24.00
N TYR A 67 0.08 -2.76 22.92
CA TYR A 67 -1.02 -2.98 21.98
C TYR A 67 -1.06 -4.42 21.46
N LEU A 68 0.09 -5.02 21.14
CA LEU A 68 0.14 -6.40 20.64
C LEU A 68 -0.29 -7.43 21.68
N ARG A 69 -0.05 -7.18 22.97
CA ARG A 69 -0.49 -8.08 24.06
C ARG A 69 -2.00 -8.13 24.16
N GLU A 70 -2.64 -6.97 24.03
CA GLU A 70 -4.09 -6.83 24.15
C GLU A 70 -4.82 -7.24 22.85
N TYR A 71 -4.22 -6.93 21.70
CA TYR A 71 -4.80 -7.17 20.38
C TYR A 71 -3.85 -8.00 19.49
N PRO A 72 -3.64 -9.29 19.80
CA PRO A 72 -2.76 -10.15 19.01
C PRO A 72 -3.30 -10.34 17.59
N GLY A 73 -2.42 -10.80 16.71
CA GLY A 73 -2.77 -11.24 15.37
C GLY A 73 -1.57 -11.94 14.76
N SER A 74 -1.75 -12.82 13.79
CA SER A 74 -0.66 -13.57 13.15
C SER A 74 -0.74 -13.57 11.64
N GLU A 75 -1.89 -13.24 11.05
CA GLU A 75 -2.07 -13.25 9.61
C GLU A 75 -2.89 -12.06 9.11
N VAL A 76 -2.50 -11.56 7.95
CA VAL A 76 -3.18 -10.50 7.22
C VAL A 76 -3.39 -10.90 5.77
N VAL A 77 -4.43 -10.36 5.14
CA VAL A 77 -4.66 -10.48 3.70
C VAL A 77 -4.54 -9.09 3.08
N VAL A 78 -3.58 -8.93 2.17
CA VAL A 78 -3.43 -7.75 1.32
C VAL A 78 -4.28 -7.96 0.07
N LYS A 79 -5.33 -7.17 -0.08
CA LYS A 79 -6.26 -7.22 -1.21
C LYS A 79 -5.90 -6.15 -2.23
N THR A 80 -5.91 -6.53 -3.50
CA THR A 80 -5.65 -5.63 -4.63
C THR A 80 -6.56 -5.99 -5.81
N ARG A 81 -6.58 -5.14 -6.84
CA ARG A 81 -7.23 -5.47 -8.12
C ARG A 81 -6.58 -6.65 -8.87
N LEU A 82 -5.40 -7.11 -8.46
CA LEU A 82 -4.62 -8.17 -9.11
C LEU A 82 -4.70 -9.52 -8.39
N GLY A 83 -5.36 -9.54 -7.23
CA GLY A 83 -5.51 -10.71 -6.38
C GLY A 83 -5.26 -10.41 -4.91
N ASN A 84 -5.36 -11.45 -4.10
CA ASN A 84 -5.15 -11.40 -2.66
C ASN A 84 -3.80 -12.05 -2.31
N ILE A 85 -3.10 -11.49 -1.33
CA ILE A 85 -1.84 -12.01 -0.81
C ILE A 85 -2.04 -12.28 0.67
N ARG A 86 -1.94 -13.54 1.09
CA ARG A 86 -2.00 -13.91 2.52
C ARG A 86 -0.60 -13.90 3.09
N VAL A 87 -0.42 -13.17 4.19
CA VAL A 87 0.87 -12.95 4.83
C VAL A 87 0.82 -13.40 6.28
N LYS A 88 1.80 -14.20 6.69
CA LYS A 88 2.07 -14.55 8.08
C LYS A 88 3.04 -13.53 8.68
N LEU A 89 2.78 -13.07 9.90
CA LEU A 89 3.63 -12.13 10.64
C LEU A 89 4.43 -12.87 11.73
N TYR A 90 5.71 -12.53 11.88
CA TYR A 90 6.61 -13.19 12.82
C TYR A 90 6.50 -12.64 14.26
N ASP A 91 6.56 -13.53 15.24
CA ASP A 91 6.40 -13.18 16.67
C ASP A 91 7.66 -12.55 17.28
N ASP A 92 8.85 -12.83 16.74
CA ASP A 92 10.13 -12.31 17.20
C ASP A 92 10.50 -10.95 16.58
N THR A 93 9.55 -10.33 15.86
CA THR A 93 9.55 -8.93 15.42
C THR A 93 8.30 -8.18 15.94
N PRO A 94 8.09 -8.13 17.28
CA PRO A 94 6.84 -7.68 17.87
C PRO A 94 6.49 -6.23 17.54
N ILE A 95 7.47 -5.32 17.44
CA ILE A 95 7.18 -3.89 17.21
C ILE A 95 6.67 -3.69 15.77
N HIS A 96 7.33 -4.28 14.78
CA HIS A 96 6.89 -4.19 13.38
C HIS A 96 5.55 -4.88 13.16
N LYS A 97 5.37 -6.07 13.76
CA LYS A 97 4.12 -6.80 13.74
C LYS A 97 2.97 -6.00 14.34
N ALA A 98 3.17 -5.42 15.52
CA ALA A 98 2.19 -4.58 16.20
C ALA A 98 1.82 -3.34 15.37
N ASN A 99 2.83 -2.64 14.84
CA ASN A 99 2.63 -1.49 13.98
C ASN A 99 1.77 -1.85 12.76
N PHE A 100 2.14 -2.92 12.05
CA PHE A 100 1.41 -3.34 10.85
C PHE A 100 -0.04 -3.72 11.15
N LEU A 101 -0.29 -4.45 12.24
CA LEU A 101 -1.64 -4.82 12.67
C LEU A 101 -2.46 -3.60 13.08
N LEU A 102 -1.88 -2.67 13.84
CA LEU A 102 -2.55 -1.44 14.27
C LEU A 102 -2.98 -0.62 13.04
N LEU A 103 -2.05 -0.35 12.13
CA LEU A 103 -2.31 0.46 10.94
C LEU A 103 -3.29 -0.22 9.98
N ALA A 104 -3.22 -1.55 9.81
CA ALA A 104 -4.18 -2.31 9.04
C ALA A 104 -5.59 -2.20 9.63
N ARG A 105 -5.75 -2.45 10.93
CA ARG A 105 -7.07 -2.37 11.59
C ARG A 105 -7.64 -0.95 11.54
N LYS A 106 -6.80 0.07 11.73
CA LYS A 106 -7.20 1.48 11.65
C LYS A 106 -7.50 1.94 10.21
N GLY A 107 -7.30 1.10 9.20
CA GLY A 107 -7.57 1.41 7.79
C GLY A 107 -6.53 2.30 7.13
N VAL A 108 -5.37 2.51 7.75
CA VAL A 108 -4.32 3.41 7.23
C VAL A 108 -3.79 2.93 5.87
N PHE A 109 -3.67 1.61 5.70
CA PHE A 109 -3.23 1.03 4.44
C PHE A 109 -4.31 1.03 3.35
N ASP A 110 -5.59 1.15 3.72
CA ASP A 110 -6.71 1.21 2.77
C ASP A 110 -6.69 2.51 1.94
N GLU A 111 -6.02 3.54 2.44
CA GLU A 111 -5.78 4.80 1.73
C GLU A 111 -4.48 4.79 0.91
N SER A 112 -3.78 3.66 0.83
CA SER A 112 -2.45 3.55 0.22
C SER A 112 -2.44 2.76 -1.09
N VAL A 113 -1.32 2.86 -1.82
CA VAL A 113 -1.06 2.13 -3.06
C VAL A 113 0.32 1.46 -3.02
N PHE A 114 0.57 0.52 -3.93
CA PHE A 114 1.94 0.17 -4.30
C PHE A 114 2.54 1.31 -5.11
N ASN A 115 3.43 2.08 -4.47
CA ASN A 115 3.97 3.34 -4.99
C ASN A 115 5.40 3.22 -5.54
N ARG A 116 6.03 2.04 -5.47
CA ARG A 116 7.32 1.77 -6.11
C ARG A 116 7.45 0.29 -6.45
N VAL A 117 7.60 -0.01 -7.73
CA VAL A 117 7.64 -1.36 -8.27
C VAL A 117 8.92 -1.56 -9.09
N VAL A 118 9.76 -2.49 -8.66
CA VAL A 118 11.00 -2.85 -9.37
C VAL A 118 10.97 -4.35 -9.66
N ASN A 119 10.73 -4.68 -10.92
CA ASN A 119 10.70 -6.07 -11.39
C ASN A 119 12.05 -6.76 -11.14
N GLY A 120 12.02 -8.01 -10.65
CA GLY A 120 13.19 -8.76 -10.20
C GLY A 120 13.70 -8.38 -8.81
N PHE A 121 13.04 -7.43 -8.12
CA PHE A 121 13.47 -6.94 -6.82
C PHE A 121 12.34 -6.99 -5.79
N ALA A 122 11.44 -5.99 -5.77
CA ALA A 122 10.39 -5.87 -4.78
C ALA A 122 9.27 -4.92 -5.24
N VAL A 123 8.09 -5.11 -4.64
CA VAL A 123 6.93 -4.20 -4.77
C VAL A 123 6.70 -3.53 -3.42
N GLN A 124 6.80 -2.19 -3.40
CA GLN A 124 6.74 -1.37 -2.19
C GLN A 124 5.44 -0.57 -2.16
N GLY A 125 4.81 -0.52 -0.99
CA GLY A 125 3.54 0.17 -0.74
C GLY A 125 3.48 0.82 0.63
N GLY A 126 2.31 1.40 0.94
CA GLY A 126 2.02 2.06 2.21
C GLY A 126 2.02 3.60 2.15
N ARG A 127 2.54 4.18 1.06
CA ARG A 127 2.41 5.61 0.78
C ARG A 127 0.99 5.94 0.32
N SER A 128 0.50 7.10 0.74
CA SER A 128 -0.76 7.70 0.32
C SER A 128 -0.53 9.18 0.01
N GLU A 129 -1.07 9.66 -1.10
CA GLU A 129 -1.11 11.10 -1.44
C GLU A 129 -2.38 11.80 -0.91
N HIS A 130 -3.36 11.02 -0.44
CA HIS A 130 -4.68 11.50 -0.03
C HIS A 130 -5.09 10.90 1.32
N ARG A 131 -4.19 10.98 2.31
CA ARG A 131 -4.45 10.43 3.63
C ARG A 131 -5.48 11.25 4.38
N THR A 132 -6.55 10.62 4.83
CA THR A 132 -7.58 11.26 5.67
C THR A 132 -7.44 10.87 7.14
N ILE A 133 -6.84 9.70 7.41
CA ILE A 133 -6.57 9.26 8.78
C ILE A 133 -5.35 10.01 9.34
N GLY A 134 -5.55 10.73 10.45
CA GLY A 134 -4.48 11.40 11.18
C GLY A 134 -3.43 10.40 11.67
N LEU A 135 -2.19 10.56 11.22
CA LEU A 135 -1.07 9.68 11.56
C LEU A 135 0.18 10.51 11.80
N ALA A 136 0.75 10.41 13.00
CA ALA A 136 2.04 11.00 13.28
C ALA A 136 3.15 10.27 12.51
N ARG A 137 4.21 10.99 12.17
CA ARG A 137 5.45 10.38 11.69
C ARG A 137 6.26 9.91 12.88
N TYR A 138 6.58 8.62 12.89
CA TYR A 138 7.49 7.99 13.85
C TYR A 138 8.24 6.86 13.16
N HIS A 139 9.26 6.36 13.82
CA HIS A 139 10.10 5.28 13.32
C HIS A 139 10.05 4.07 14.24
N LEU A 140 10.35 2.91 13.66
CA LEU A 140 10.46 1.65 14.38
C LEU A 140 11.95 1.30 14.58
N PRO A 141 12.39 0.94 15.80
CA PRO A 141 13.73 0.42 16.00
C PRO A 141 13.91 -0.90 15.22
N PRO A 142 15.11 -1.20 14.68
CA PRO A 142 15.32 -2.38 13.86
C PRO A 142 15.14 -3.68 14.65
N GLU A 143 14.42 -4.65 14.08
CA GLU A 143 14.23 -6.00 14.63
C GLU A 143 14.87 -7.04 13.70
N ILE A 144 16.12 -6.79 13.30
CA ILE A 144 16.84 -7.60 12.31
C ILE A 144 17.19 -8.97 12.91
N ARG A 145 16.64 -10.03 12.33
CA ARG A 145 16.89 -11.42 12.73
C ARG A 145 17.69 -12.16 11.65
N PRO A 146 18.82 -12.83 11.99
CA PRO A 146 19.57 -13.63 11.03
C PRO A 146 18.75 -14.72 10.31
N ALA A 147 17.69 -15.22 10.95
CA ALA A 147 16.78 -16.23 10.41
C ALA A 147 15.75 -15.65 9.43
N HIS A 148 15.46 -14.34 9.50
CA HIS A 148 14.51 -13.66 8.61
C HIS A 148 15.29 -12.88 7.56
N PHE A 149 15.46 -13.49 6.40
CA PHE A 149 16.21 -12.96 5.27
C PHE A 149 15.29 -12.73 4.07
N HIS A 150 15.76 -11.97 3.10
CA HIS A 150 14.95 -11.46 2.00
C HIS A 150 14.77 -12.50 0.89
N LYS A 151 14.28 -13.70 1.24
CA LYS A 151 13.79 -14.67 0.27
C LYS A 151 12.55 -14.13 -0.43
N ARG A 152 12.23 -14.66 -1.62
CA ARG A 152 10.98 -14.36 -2.32
C ARG A 152 9.77 -14.57 -1.40
N GLY A 153 8.85 -13.60 -1.41
CA GLY A 153 7.70 -13.55 -0.52
C GLY A 153 7.96 -12.95 0.86
N ALA A 154 9.20 -12.60 1.23
CA ALA A 154 9.45 -11.90 2.48
C ALA A 154 8.74 -10.54 2.51
N LEU A 155 8.14 -10.20 3.65
CA LEU A 155 7.58 -8.88 3.96
C LEU A 155 8.60 -8.11 4.81
N GLY A 156 9.14 -7.03 4.23
CA GLY A 156 10.12 -6.16 4.88
C GLY A 156 9.59 -4.74 5.08
N MET A 157 10.18 -4.03 6.04
CA MET A 157 9.89 -2.61 6.26
C MET A 157 10.99 -1.75 5.65
N ALA A 158 10.61 -0.74 4.87
CA ALA A 158 11.54 0.20 4.29
C ALA A 158 12.11 1.13 5.37
N ARG A 159 13.21 1.79 5.04
CA ARG A 159 13.85 2.80 5.89
C ARG A 159 14.52 3.87 5.03
N TYR A 160 14.85 4.98 5.67
CA TYR A 160 15.57 6.09 5.07
C TYR A 160 17.08 5.79 4.94
N ASP A 161 17.76 6.61 4.13
CA ASP A 161 19.17 6.47 3.75
C ASP A 161 20.13 6.35 4.94
N ASP A 162 21.11 5.45 4.84
CA ASP A 162 22.02 5.05 5.92
C ASP A 162 22.79 6.23 6.53
N ASP A 163 23.27 7.17 5.70
CA ASP A 163 24.04 8.33 6.16
C ASP A 163 23.22 9.25 7.08
N GLN A 164 21.91 9.30 6.87
CA GLN A 164 20.97 10.07 7.67
C GLN A 164 20.25 9.21 8.73
N ASN A 165 20.47 7.90 8.70
CA ASN A 165 19.80 6.91 9.54
C ASN A 165 20.78 5.81 10.02
N PRO A 166 21.83 6.16 10.77
CA PRO A 166 22.81 5.19 11.26
C PRO A 166 22.18 4.16 12.22
N GLY A 167 21.06 4.51 12.86
CA GLY A 167 20.27 3.62 13.72
C GLY A 167 19.43 2.58 12.96
N LYS A 168 19.43 2.61 11.61
CA LYS A 168 18.62 1.73 10.74
C LYS A 168 17.14 1.70 11.12
N LEU A 169 16.61 2.84 11.54
CA LEU A 169 15.21 2.98 11.95
C LEU A 169 14.29 2.80 10.73
N SER A 170 13.25 1.99 10.87
CA SER A 170 12.29 1.72 9.82
C SER A 170 11.20 2.80 9.73
N SER A 171 10.65 3.00 8.54
CA SER A 171 9.39 3.72 8.32
C SER A 171 8.28 3.06 9.13
N ASN A 172 7.27 3.83 9.53
CA ASN A 172 6.05 3.29 10.13
C ASN A 172 5.03 2.80 9.09
N VAL A 173 5.11 3.25 7.83
CA VAL A 173 4.11 2.93 6.81
C VAL A 173 4.67 2.23 5.58
N ASP A 174 5.93 2.48 5.21
CA ASP A 174 6.47 2.01 3.93
C ASP A 174 6.97 0.57 4.03
N PHE A 175 6.20 -0.39 3.52
CA PHE A 175 6.56 -1.81 3.50
C PHE A 175 6.80 -2.30 2.07
N TYR A 176 7.42 -3.47 1.92
CA TYR A 176 7.58 -4.11 0.63
C TYR A 176 7.48 -5.62 0.70
N LEU A 177 7.05 -6.22 -0.42
CA LEU A 177 7.07 -7.66 -0.65
C LEU A 177 8.18 -8.00 -1.62
N VAL A 178 9.03 -8.96 -1.25
CA VAL A 178 10.15 -9.39 -2.08
C VAL A 178 9.66 -10.24 -3.25
N GLN A 179 9.97 -9.81 -4.47
CA GLN A 179 9.84 -10.64 -5.66
C GLN A 179 11.13 -11.44 -5.86
N GLY A 180 12.26 -10.72 -6.01
CA GLY A 180 13.60 -11.27 -6.16
C GLY A 180 13.80 -12.20 -7.35
N GLU A 181 15.04 -12.63 -7.53
CA GLU A 181 15.43 -13.61 -8.55
C GLU A 181 16.17 -14.79 -7.93
N LYS A 182 16.21 -15.91 -8.66
CA LYS A 182 17.05 -17.05 -8.30
C LYS A 182 18.50 -16.75 -8.63
N MET A 183 19.40 -17.27 -7.82
CA MET A 183 20.82 -17.01 -7.98
C MET A 183 21.67 -18.15 -7.43
N THR A 184 22.83 -18.38 -8.02
CA THR A 184 23.75 -19.41 -7.52
C THR A 184 24.20 -19.12 -6.08
N PRO A 185 24.69 -20.13 -5.33
CA PRO A 185 25.27 -19.93 -4.00
C PRO A 185 26.39 -18.88 -3.97
N TYR A 186 27.20 -18.81 -5.03
CA TYR A 186 28.25 -17.79 -5.17
C TYR A 186 27.67 -16.39 -5.35
N GLN A 187 26.70 -16.21 -6.26
CA GLN A 187 26.06 -14.92 -6.49
C GLN A 187 25.33 -14.40 -5.25
N SER A 188 24.55 -15.26 -4.58
CA SER A 188 23.86 -14.88 -3.33
C SER A 188 24.84 -14.44 -2.26
N GLN A 189 25.94 -15.19 -2.07
CA GLN A 189 26.96 -14.81 -1.10
C GLN A 189 27.68 -13.50 -1.45
N ALA A 190 27.96 -13.26 -2.74
CA ALA A 190 28.61 -12.03 -3.19
C ALA A 190 27.71 -10.79 -3.02
N MET A 191 26.40 -10.94 -3.18
CA MET A 191 25.43 -9.86 -2.99
C MET A 191 25.11 -9.59 -1.53
N ALA A 192 25.18 -10.61 -0.68
CA ALA A 192 24.88 -10.49 0.73
C ALA A 192 25.94 -9.67 1.47
N GLY A 193 25.51 -8.71 2.29
CA GLY A 193 26.39 -7.96 3.19
C GLY A 193 26.87 -8.76 4.41
N ARG A 194 26.66 -10.09 4.42
CA ARG A 194 26.93 -11.01 5.53
C ARG A 194 27.20 -12.42 5.01
N LYS A 195 27.80 -13.26 5.84
CA LYS A 195 27.94 -14.69 5.56
C LYS A 195 26.56 -15.36 5.57
N LEU A 196 26.23 -16.08 4.51
CA LEU A 196 25.01 -16.88 4.40
C LEU A 196 25.28 -18.30 4.89
N THR A 197 24.25 -18.93 5.45
CA THR A 197 24.29 -20.38 5.71
C THR A 197 24.09 -21.15 4.40
N ALA A 198 24.48 -22.43 4.37
CA ALA A 198 24.21 -23.30 3.22
C ALA A 198 22.71 -23.42 2.92
N GLU A 199 21.87 -23.38 3.95
CA GLU A 199 20.41 -23.37 3.81
C GLU A 199 19.92 -22.06 3.16
N GLN A 200 20.40 -20.90 3.61
CA GLN A 200 20.05 -19.61 3.01
C GLN A 200 20.46 -19.55 1.53
N GLN A 201 21.65 -20.04 1.19
CA GLN A 201 22.11 -20.14 -0.20
C GLN A 201 21.20 -21.04 -1.04
N ARG A 202 20.81 -22.21 -0.51
CA ARG A 202 19.86 -23.11 -1.20
C ARG A 202 18.50 -22.46 -1.42
N VAL A 203 18.01 -21.66 -0.47
CA VAL A 203 16.75 -20.92 -0.65
C VAL A 203 16.89 -19.89 -1.77
N TYR A 204 17.99 -19.13 -1.82
CA TYR A 204 18.22 -18.18 -2.92
C TYR A 204 18.40 -18.86 -4.28
N GLU A 205 18.97 -20.06 -4.31
CA GLU A 205 19.12 -20.86 -5.53
C GLU A 205 17.78 -21.41 -6.05
N THR A 206 16.93 -21.90 -5.16
CA THR A 206 15.71 -22.63 -5.54
C THR A 206 14.47 -21.75 -5.60
N VAL A 207 14.33 -20.83 -4.65
CA VAL A 207 13.15 -19.97 -4.44
C VAL A 207 13.42 -18.53 -4.92
N GLY A 208 14.65 -18.05 -4.74
CA GLY A 208 15.06 -16.69 -5.10
C GLY A 208 14.87 -15.67 -3.98
N GLY A 209 15.23 -14.41 -4.25
CA GLY A 209 15.13 -13.31 -3.30
C GLY A 209 16.11 -12.18 -3.58
N VAL A 210 16.43 -11.40 -2.54
CA VAL A 210 17.27 -10.18 -2.62
C VAL A 210 18.28 -10.14 -1.46
N PRO A 211 19.40 -10.89 -1.52
CA PRO A 211 20.37 -10.97 -0.42
C PRO A 211 21.04 -9.64 -0.06
N SER A 212 21.06 -8.66 -0.96
CA SER A 212 21.67 -7.34 -0.74
C SER A 212 21.00 -6.53 0.38
N LEU A 213 19.76 -6.92 0.77
CA LEU A 213 19.00 -6.34 1.87
C LEU A 213 19.23 -7.04 3.22
N ASP A 214 19.83 -8.23 3.23
CA ASP A 214 20.02 -9.02 4.45
C ASP A 214 20.90 -8.29 5.47
N GLY A 215 20.49 -8.35 6.74
CA GLY A 215 21.19 -7.67 7.84
C GLY A 215 21.06 -6.14 7.82
N LYS A 216 20.28 -5.59 6.89
CA LYS A 216 20.08 -4.14 6.73
C LYS A 216 18.64 -3.69 6.97
N TYR A 217 17.66 -4.56 6.75
CA TYR A 217 16.23 -4.26 6.90
C TYR A 217 15.55 -5.32 7.76
N THR A 218 14.50 -4.91 8.48
CA THR A 218 13.66 -5.84 9.24
C THR A 218 12.73 -6.58 8.29
N VAL A 219 12.84 -7.92 8.27
CA VAL A 219 11.82 -8.81 7.71
C VAL A 219 10.93 -9.28 8.85
N PHE A 220 9.64 -8.96 8.78
CA PHE A 220 8.68 -9.18 9.87
C PHE A 220 7.50 -10.09 9.49
N GLY A 221 7.54 -10.66 8.29
CA GLY A 221 6.57 -11.64 7.83
C GLY A 221 6.94 -12.27 6.49
N GLU A 222 6.07 -13.14 6.01
CA GLU A 222 6.21 -13.79 4.70
C GLU A 222 4.85 -14.11 4.07
N VAL A 223 4.80 -14.06 2.75
CA VAL A 223 3.67 -14.53 1.96
C VAL A 223 3.54 -16.04 2.08
N VAL A 224 2.34 -16.49 2.45
CA VAL A 224 1.98 -17.91 2.51
C VAL A 224 1.05 -18.33 1.37
N GLU A 225 0.32 -17.38 0.77
CA GLU A 225 -0.49 -17.59 -0.44
C GLU A 225 -0.52 -16.33 -1.31
N GLY A 226 -0.63 -16.49 -2.63
CA GLY A 226 -0.69 -15.36 -3.58
C GLY A 226 0.68 -14.83 -4.00
N LEU A 227 1.73 -15.67 -4.01
CA LEU A 227 3.07 -15.27 -4.49
C LEU A 227 3.03 -14.78 -5.95
N GLU A 228 2.17 -15.34 -6.78
CA GLU A 228 1.96 -14.94 -8.18
C GLU A 228 1.34 -13.55 -8.31
N VAL A 229 0.65 -13.04 -7.28
CA VAL A 229 0.12 -11.68 -7.28
C VAL A 229 1.25 -10.66 -7.18
N ILE A 230 2.35 -10.99 -6.49
CA ILE A 230 3.57 -10.15 -6.48
C ILE A 230 4.08 -9.97 -7.92
N ASP A 231 4.12 -11.03 -8.72
CA ASP A 231 4.58 -10.95 -10.11
C ASP A 231 3.64 -10.11 -10.97
N LYS A 232 2.33 -10.25 -10.77
CA LYS A 232 1.34 -9.41 -11.48
C LYS A 232 1.55 -7.93 -11.17
N ILE A 233 1.78 -7.58 -9.90
CA ILE A 233 2.08 -6.20 -9.50
C ILE A 233 3.40 -5.76 -10.11
N ALA A 234 4.44 -6.60 -10.06
CA ALA A 234 5.76 -6.31 -10.60
C ALA A 234 5.79 -6.11 -12.12
N ALA A 235 4.84 -6.72 -12.84
CA ALA A 235 4.68 -6.62 -14.28
C ALA A 235 3.87 -5.39 -14.73
N GLU A 236 3.27 -4.63 -13.81
CA GLU A 236 2.52 -3.42 -14.18
C GLU A 236 3.44 -2.38 -14.84
N PRO A 237 3.01 -1.72 -15.92
CA PRO A 237 3.74 -0.61 -16.50
C PRO A 237 3.94 0.50 -15.47
N VAL A 238 5.18 0.90 -15.25
CA VAL A 238 5.54 1.98 -14.32
C VAL A 238 5.97 3.25 -15.05
N ASP A 239 5.92 4.37 -14.35
CA ASP A 239 6.51 5.63 -14.74
C ASP A 239 8.05 5.65 -14.48
N PRO A 240 8.77 6.75 -14.80
CA PRO A 240 10.20 6.86 -14.53
C PRO A 240 10.58 6.75 -13.03
N TYR A 241 9.67 7.08 -12.12
CA TYR A 241 9.83 6.98 -10.66
C TYR A 241 9.50 5.59 -10.11
N LYS A 242 9.18 4.64 -11.01
CA LYS A 242 8.78 3.27 -10.68
C LYS A 242 7.39 3.19 -10.03
N TRP A 243 6.56 4.22 -10.16
CA TRP A 243 5.17 4.21 -9.74
C TRP A 243 4.29 3.55 -10.81
N PRO A 244 3.39 2.60 -10.49
CA PRO A 244 2.49 1.99 -11.46
C PRO A 244 1.60 3.03 -12.18
N LYS A 245 1.60 3.05 -13.51
CA LYS A 245 0.77 4.00 -14.30
C LYS A 245 -0.73 3.87 -14.01
N LYS A 246 -1.15 2.69 -13.57
CA LYS A 246 -2.48 2.45 -13.01
C LYS A 246 -2.30 1.99 -11.58
N ASP A 247 -2.73 2.82 -10.64
CA ASP A 247 -2.61 2.54 -9.22
C ASP A 247 -3.09 1.13 -8.86
N VAL A 248 -2.31 0.51 -7.97
CA VAL A 248 -2.65 -0.74 -7.32
C VAL A 248 -2.95 -0.40 -5.87
N HIS A 249 -4.21 -0.05 -5.61
CA HIS A 249 -4.69 0.22 -4.25
C HIS A 249 -4.55 -1.01 -3.37
N ILE A 250 -4.25 -0.73 -2.11
CA ILE A 250 -4.06 -1.72 -1.05
C ILE A 250 -5.28 -1.66 -0.14
N LYS A 251 -5.77 -2.82 0.28
CA LYS A 251 -6.62 -2.96 1.46
C LYS A 251 -6.07 -4.09 2.32
N ILE A 252 -5.94 -3.90 3.63
CA ILE A 252 -5.36 -4.93 4.51
C ILE A 252 -6.37 -5.35 5.56
N GLU A 253 -6.67 -6.64 5.60
CA GLU A 253 -7.56 -7.23 6.60
C GLU A 253 -6.77 -8.19 7.50
N VAL A 254 -6.91 -8.03 8.82
CA VAL A 254 -6.37 -8.98 9.81
C VAL A 254 -7.29 -10.19 9.90
N THR A 255 -6.76 -11.40 9.78
CA THR A 255 -7.56 -12.64 9.62
C THR A 255 -7.36 -13.66 10.73
N LYS A 256 -6.26 -13.57 11.48
CA LYS A 256 -5.97 -14.37 12.68
C LYS A 256 -5.16 -13.54 13.65
#